data_AF-A0A2E5Y1N4-F1
#
_entry.id   AF-A0A2E5Y1N4-F1
#
_cell.length_a   1.000
_cell.length_b   1.000
_cell.length_c   1.000
_cell.angle_alpha   90.00
_cell.angle_beta   90.00
_cell.angle_gamma   90.00
#
_symmetry.space_group_name_H-M   'P 1'
#
loop_
_entity.id
_entity.type
_entity.pdbx_description
1 polymer ?
#
loop_
_entity_poly.entity_id
_entity_poly.type
_entity_poly.pdbx_seq_one_letter_code
_entity_poly.pdbx_strand_id
1 'polypeptide(L)'
;MNLIEIESVKPHRKLDHFFDLQKNGWLGSDVAHSIRLNDKKVLWLFGDTFVGVRKQNCRGNNWVFLNNTIGIMKFKNSIPLEMNYYWGGNSSQPESFFLSQDHLPGDFLWPTNGIIISDVLIIFCMAVNKTDDQSIDIAGTVCIKIENYLDDPMEWNFDMWDFKFDIGIPHAALYLDNKYMYSFLTNRNFFKDGIFLGRLKKLFFKTNGDVSGMKFFNGKSWIEKFSNAQECFYPSCTESNIYFDKKTNLFFTTTYRPQDNEILLTWAERITGPWNRPIKIFEVPESNKSFKVHSYAMRIHGWLSDKNERLIISYATNEFGGMDNLLTPEGMDVYRPKFVEVKLK
;
A
#
# COMPACT_ATOMS: atom_id res chain seq x y z
N MET A 1 28.19 -8.85 -1.21
CA MET A 1 26.80 -8.50 -1.52
C MET A 1 26.54 -8.98 -2.93
N ASN A 2 25.56 -9.87 -3.11
CA ASN A 2 25.17 -10.32 -4.45
C ASN A 2 24.54 -9.13 -5.18
N LEU A 3 25.21 -8.66 -6.24
CA LEU A 3 24.63 -7.70 -7.17
C LEU A 3 23.51 -8.43 -7.94
N ILE A 4 22.29 -7.92 -7.84
CA ILE A 4 21.24 -8.35 -8.76
C ILE A 4 21.53 -7.74 -10.13
N GLU A 5 21.30 -8.49 -11.20
CA GLU A 5 21.33 -7.96 -12.55
C GLU A 5 19.90 -7.90 -13.09
N ILE A 6 19.49 -6.71 -13.53
CA ILE A 6 18.17 -6.48 -14.12
C ILE A 6 18.29 -6.75 -15.62
N GLU A 7 17.59 -7.77 -16.11
CA GLU A 7 17.57 -8.12 -17.52
C GLU A 7 16.64 -7.19 -18.32
N SER A 8 15.48 -6.85 -17.76
CA SER A 8 14.53 -5.94 -18.42
C SER A 8 13.55 -5.33 -17.42
N VAL A 9 13.10 -4.12 -17.74
CA VAL A 9 12.01 -3.43 -17.05
C VAL A 9 11.05 -2.87 -18.08
N LYS A 10 9.75 -3.12 -17.93
CA LYS A 10 8.72 -2.62 -18.87
C LYS A 10 7.35 -2.47 -18.20
N PRO A 11 6.46 -1.61 -18.74
CA PRO A 11 5.08 -1.56 -18.29
C PRO A 11 4.37 -2.93 -18.39
N HIS A 12 3.62 -3.31 -17.35
CA HIS A 12 2.84 -4.54 -17.28
C HIS A 12 1.34 -4.26 -17.49
N ARG A 13 0.94 -4.04 -18.74
CA ARG A 13 -0.42 -3.58 -19.08
C ARG A 13 -1.52 -4.63 -18.96
N LYS A 14 -1.19 -5.89 -18.64
CA LYS A 14 -2.18 -6.98 -18.57
C LYS A 14 -3.23 -6.77 -17.48
N LEU A 15 -2.91 -5.98 -16.45
CA LEU A 15 -3.80 -5.70 -15.33
C LEU A 15 -4.60 -4.40 -15.50
N ASP A 16 -4.19 -3.49 -16.38
CA ASP A 16 -4.75 -2.13 -16.49
C ASP A 16 -6.27 -2.11 -16.58
N HIS A 17 -6.87 -3.03 -17.34
CA HIS A 17 -8.32 -3.09 -17.55
C HIS A 17 -9.14 -3.37 -16.27
N PHE A 18 -8.54 -4.01 -15.26
CA PHE A 18 -9.18 -4.18 -13.96
C PHE A 18 -9.24 -2.90 -13.15
N PHE A 19 -8.50 -1.86 -13.57
CA PHE A 19 -8.40 -0.54 -12.95
C PHE A 19 -8.78 0.57 -13.95
N ASP A 20 -9.59 0.24 -14.95
CA ASP A 20 -10.20 1.24 -15.81
C ASP A 20 -11.38 1.91 -15.09
N LEU A 21 -11.55 3.21 -15.34
CA LEU A 21 -12.67 3.97 -14.80
C LEU A 21 -14.00 3.32 -15.22
N GLN A 22 -14.83 2.96 -14.24
CA GLN A 22 -16.14 2.38 -14.50
C GLN A 22 -17.09 3.43 -15.06
N LYS A 23 -18.07 3.02 -15.87
CA LYS A 23 -19.10 3.95 -16.37
C LYS A 23 -19.87 4.62 -15.23
N ASN A 24 -20.26 3.83 -14.24
CA ASN A 24 -20.87 4.26 -12.97
C ASN A 24 -20.19 3.45 -11.86
N GLY A 25 -19.52 4.11 -10.91
CA GLY A 25 -18.80 3.45 -9.82
C GLY A 25 -17.39 3.99 -9.65
N TRP A 26 -16.43 3.08 -9.53
CA TRP A 26 -15.03 3.42 -9.23
C TRP A 26 -14.35 4.15 -10.40
N LEU A 27 -13.79 5.33 -10.14
CA LEU A 27 -13.17 6.22 -11.14
C LEU A 27 -11.68 6.47 -10.89
N GLY A 28 -11.03 5.73 -10.01
CA GLY A 28 -9.63 5.93 -9.68
C GLY A 28 -9.39 6.09 -8.20
N SER A 29 -8.24 5.60 -7.75
CA SER A 29 -7.76 5.68 -6.38
C SER A 29 -6.27 5.43 -6.32
N ASP A 30 -5.67 5.67 -5.15
CA ASP A 30 -4.30 5.39 -4.79
C ASP A 30 -4.18 4.18 -3.84
N VAL A 31 -3.04 4.08 -3.14
CA VAL A 31 -2.60 2.95 -2.29
C VAL A 31 -2.34 1.65 -3.06
N ALA A 32 -3.37 1.08 -3.68
CA ALA A 32 -3.31 -0.13 -4.50
C ALA A 32 -2.63 -1.34 -3.84
N HIS A 33 -2.82 -1.55 -2.53
CA HIS A 33 -2.18 -2.67 -1.83
C HIS A 33 -2.98 -3.96 -2.03
N SER A 34 -2.33 -5.06 -2.43
CA SER A 34 -3.03 -6.33 -2.66
C SER A 34 -2.62 -7.45 -1.70
N ILE A 35 -3.62 -8.18 -1.22
CA ILE A 35 -3.50 -9.25 -0.23
C ILE A 35 -4.18 -10.49 -0.80
N ARG A 36 -3.42 -11.56 -1.02
CA ARG A 36 -4.00 -12.84 -1.46
C ARG A 36 -4.77 -13.46 -0.31
N LEU A 37 -6.10 -13.50 -0.44
CA LEU A 37 -6.99 -14.07 0.58
C LEU A 37 -7.03 -15.60 0.53
N ASN A 38 -7.06 -16.14 -0.69
CA ASN A 38 -6.96 -17.58 -0.97
C ASN A 38 -6.56 -17.80 -2.45
N ASP A 39 -6.76 -19.00 -2.99
CA ASP A 39 -6.45 -19.31 -4.40
C ASP A 39 -7.40 -18.70 -5.43
N LYS A 40 -8.52 -18.14 -4.97
CA LYS A 40 -9.62 -17.62 -5.81
C LYS A 40 -9.87 -16.12 -5.64
N LYS A 41 -9.37 -15.49 -4.57
CA LYS A 41 -9.65 -14.09 -4.23
C LYS A 41 -8.37 -13.37 -3.81
N VAL A 42 -8.20 -12.16 -4.34
CA VAL A 42 -7.24 -11.17 -3.86
C VAL A 42 -8.01 -9.93 -3.44
N LEU A 43 -7.77 -9.45 -2.23
CA LEU A 43 -8.23 -8.16 -1.74
C LEU A 43 -7.29 -7.07 -2.25
N TRP A 44 -7.87 -5.97 -2.68
CA TRP A 44 -7.19 -4.71 -2.99
C TRP A 44 -7.69 -3.66 -2.01
N LEU A 45 -6.76 -3.01 -1.31
CA LEU A 45 -7.03 -1.86 -0.48
C LEU A 45 -6.73 -0.60 -1.30
N PHE A 46 -7.67 0.33 -1.26
CA PHE A 46 -7.61 1.61 -1.94
C PHE A 46 -7.78 2.73 -0.92
N GLY A 47 -7.02 3.81 -1.10
CA GLY A 47 -7.18 5.02 -0.30
C GLY A 47 -8.25 5.92 -0.90
N ASP A 48 -7.94 7.20 -0.97
CA ASP A 48 -8.84 8.21 -1.50
C ASP A 48 -9.32 7.81 -2.91
N THR A 49 -10.62 7.79 -3.12
CA THR A 49 -11.27 7.17 -4.28
C THR A 49 -12.34 8.09 -4.85
N PHE A 50 -12.26 8.36 -6.16
CA PHE A 50 -13.39 8.93 -6.90
C PHE A 50 -14.45 7.86 -7.15
N VAL A 51 -15.67 8.06 -6.66
CA VAL A 51 -16.83 7.23 -7.01
C VAL A 51 -17.89 8.09 -7.67
N GLY A 52 -18.31 7.73 -8.89
CA GLY A 52 -19.25 8.55 -9.65
C GLY A 52 -19.51 8.06 -11.06
N VAL A 53 -19.88 8.99 -11.95
CA VAL A 53 -20.18 8.69 -13.35
C VAL A 53 -19.04 9.16 -14.26
N ARG A 54 -18.58 8.30 -15.17
CA ARG A 54 -17.57 8.65 -16.17
C ARG A 54 -18.22 9.30 -17.40
N LYS A 55 -17.57 10.34 -17.94
CA LYS A 55 -17.86 10.86 -19.29
C LYS A 55 -17.10 10.03 -20.33
N GLN A 56 -17.26 10.32 -21.63
CA GLN A 56 -16.63 9.51 -22.69
C GLN A 56 -15.10 9.43 -22.53
N ASN A 57 -14.46 10.58 -22.26
CA ASN A 57 -13.00 10.70 -22.19
C ASN A 57 -12.52 11.37 -20.91
N CYS A 58 -13.30 11.41 -19.83
CA CYS A 58 -12.83 11.91 -18.53
C CYS A 58 -13.70 11.44 -17.36
N ARG A 59 -13.25 11.67 -16.13
CA ARG A 59 -14.13 11.60 -14.95
C ARG A 59 -15.28 12.62 -15.13
N GLY A 60 -16.51 12.23 -14.80
CA GLY A 60 -17.62 13.19 -14.79
C GLY A 60 -17.45 14.23 -13.68
N ASN A 61 -18.37 15.19 -13.58
CA ASN A 61 -18.35 16.19 -12.49
C ASN A 61 -19.25 15.76 -11.32
N ASN A 62 -19.95 14.63 -11.46
CA ASN A 62 -20.80 14.06 -10.42
C ASN A 62 -20.06 12.87 -9.79
N TRP A 63 -19.24 13.17 -8.79
CA TRP A 63 -18.49 12.21 -8.01
C TRP A 63 -18.54 12.57 -6.52
N VAL A 64 -18.32 11.56 -5.69
CA VAL A 64 -17.91 11.70 -4.30
C VAL A 64 -16.46 11.28 -4.17
N PHE A 65 -15.79 11.79 -3.14
CA PHE A 65 -14.42 11.44 -2.81
C PHE A 65 -14.41 10.70 -1.48
N LEU A 66 -14.28 9.39 -1.55
CA LEU A 66 -14.31 8.50 -0.39
C LEU A 66 -12.90 8.26 0.08
N ASN A 67 -12.65 8.24 1.40
CA ASN A 67 -11.30 8.11 1.92
C ASN A 67 -10.71 6.70 1.79
N ASN A 68 -11.56 5.70 1.63
CA ASN A 68 -11.11 4.37 1.29
C ASN A 68 -12.21 3.57 0.62
N THR A 69 -11.79 2.67 -0.26
CA THR A 69 -12.62 1.63 -0.85
C THR A 69 -11.83 0.32 -0.89
N ILE A 70 -12.50 -0.78 -1.20
CA ILE A 70 -11.81 -2.05 -1.43
C ILE A 70 -12.20 -2.64 -2.78
N GLY A 71 -11.34 -3.52 -3.30
CA GLY A 71 -11.61 -4.34 -4.47
C GLY A 71 -11.44 -5.83 -4.17
N ILE A 72 -12.33 -6.67 -4.69
CA ILE A 72 -12.14 -8.12 -4.71
C ILE A 72 -11.89 -8.54 -6.15
N MET A 73 -10.64 -8.92 -6.41
CA MET A 73 -10.24 -9.55 -7.66
C MET A 73 -10.42 -11.05 -7.56
N LYS A 74 -11.25 -11.63 -8.44
CA LYS A 74 -11.46 -13.09 -8.49
C LYS A 74 -10.54 -13.76 -9.50
N PHE A 75 -10.18 -15.01 -9.19
CA PHE A 75 -9.25 -15.83 -9.96
C PHE A 75 -9.88 -17.16 -10.38
N LYS A 76 -9.43 -17.63 -11.55
CA LYS A 76 -9.58 -19.02 -11.97
C LYS A 76 -8.24 -19.50 -12.51
N ASN A 77 -7.74 -20.62 -11.96
CA ASN A 77 -6.44 -21.19 -12.32
C ASN A 77 -5.29 -20.17 -12.25
N SER A 78 -5.28 -19.33 -11.20
CA SER A 78 -4.31 -18.23 -11.00
C SER A 78 -4.31 -17.16 -12.09
N ILE A 79 -5.40 -17.03 -12.84
CA ILE A 79 -5.62 -15.94 -13.81
C ILE A 79 -6.69 -14.99 -13.25
N PRO A 80 -6.42 -13.67 -13.16
CA PRO A 80 -7.44 -12.68 -12.82
C PRO A 80 -8.61 -12.74 -13.81
N LEU A 81 -9.84 -12.71 -13.32
CA LEU A 81 -11.06 -12.76 -14.15
C LEU A 81 -11.89 -11.49 -14.08
N GLU A 82 -12.10 -10.98 -12.88
CA GLU A 82 -12.96 -9.82 -12.62
C GLU A 82 -12.47 -9.07 -11.40
N MET A 83 -12.77 -7.77 -11.37
CA MET A 83 -12.60 -6.88 -10.23
C MET A 83 -13.98 -6.33 -9.86
N ASN A 84 -14.37 -6.49 -8.60
CA ASN A 84 -15.55 -5.84 -8.02
C ASN A 84 -15.09 -4.87 -6.95
N TYR A 85 -15.63 -3.66 -6.93
CA TYR A 85 -15.31 -2.62 -5.97
C TYR A 85 -16.41 -2.46 -4.93
N TYR A 86 -16.04 -2.16 -3.69
CA TYR A 86 -16.95 -2.04 -2.56
C TYR A 86 -16.65 -0.78 -1.75
N TRP A 87 -17.72 -0.14 -1.29
CA TRP A 87 -17.74 1.02 -0.41
C TRP A 87 -19.04 0.98 0.41
N GLY A 88 -19.12 1.78 1.47
CA GLY A 88 -20.25 1.82 2.39
C GLY A 88 -21.40 2.70 1.91
N GLY A 89 -22.41 2.86 2.78
CA GLY A 89 -23.57 3.70 2.51
C GLY A 89 -24.55 3.10 1.49
N ASN A 90 -25.38 3.96 0.89
CA ASN A 90 -26.35 3.55 -0.14
C ASN A 90 -26.06 4.24 -1.48
N SER A 91 -26.77 3.88 -2.54
CA SER A 91 -26.53 4.42 -3.89
C SER A 91 -26.66 5.94 -4.02
N SER A 92 -27.41 6.60 -3.13
CA SER A 92 -27.59 8.06 -3.11
C SER A 92 -26.61 8.79 -2.20
N GLN A 93 -26.08 8.09 -1.19
CA GLN A 93 -25.12 8.59 -0.21
C GLN A 93 -24.04 7.52 0.00
N PRO A 94 -23.08 7.40 -0.94
CA PRO A 94 -21.94 6.51 -0.78
C PRO A 94 -21.00 7.01 0.32
N GLU A 95 -20.41 6.08 1.06
CA GLU A 95 -19.48 6.33 2.17
C GLU A 95 -18.21 5.48 2.04
N SER A 96 -17.12 5.89 2.70
CA SER A 96 -15.90 5.07 2.77
C SER A 96 -16.21 3.69 3.33
N PHE A 97 -15.47 2.66 2.87
CA PHE A 97 -15.73 1.27 3.30
C PHE A 97 -15.45 1.08 4.80
N PHE A 98 -14.36 1.67 5.28
CA PHE A 98 -13.99 1.74 6.68
C PHE A 98 -14.15 3.17 7.19
N LEU A 99 -15.09 3.36 8.12
CA LEU A 99 -15.31 4.64 8.81
C LEU A 99 -14.47 4.72 10.07
N SER A 100 -13.92 5.90 10.38
CA SER A 100 -13.32 6.16 11.69
C SER A 100 -14.40 6.11 12.78
N GLN A 101 -14.00 5.86 14.02
CA GLN A 101 -14.90 5.80 15.18
C GLN A 101 -14.42 6.83 16.22
N ASP A 102 -15.33 7.45 16.96
CA ASP A 102 -15.03 8.58 17.86
C ASP A 102 -13.91 8.31 18.89
N HIS A 103 -13.68 7.05 19.26
CA HIS A 103 -12.65 6.65 20.23
C HIS A 103 -11.29 6.33 19.59
N LEU A 104 -11.20 6.33 18.26
CA LEU A 104 -9.98 6.09 17.49
C LEU A 104 -9.34 7.43 17.09
N PRO A 105 -8.02 7.48 16.88
CA PRO A 105 -7.38 8.68 16.36
C PRO A 105 -7.81 8.95 14.90
N GLY A 106 -7.76 10.23 14.51
CA GLY A 106 -8.01 10.66 13.14
C GLY A 106 -9.48 10.75 12.75
N ASP A 107 -9.77 11.66 11.83
CA ASP A 107 -11.11 11.89 11.28
C ASP A 107 -11.48 10.85 10.22
N PHE A 108 -10.49 10.28 9.52
CA PHE A 108 -10.68 9.23 8.53
C PHE A 108 -9.49 8.26 8.47
N LEU A 109 -9.68 7.16 7.74
CA LEU A 109 -8.73 6.05 7.67
C LEU A 109 -8.26 5.79 6.24
N TRP A 110 -6.94 5.66 6.07
CA TRP A 110 -6.30 5.14 4.85
C TRP A 110 -5.74 3.74 5.10
N PRO A 111 -6.38 2.66 4.59
CA PRO A 111 -5.92 1.29 4.75
C PRO A 111 -4.74 1.01 3.80
N THR A 112 -3.50 1.12 4.30
CA THR A 112 -2.30 1.11 3.44
C THR A 112 -1.51 -0.19 3.46
N ASN A 113 -1.78 -1.10 4.39
CA ASN A 113 -1.15 -2.42 4.40
C ASN A 113 -2.06 -3.45 5.07
N GLY A 114 -1.84 -4.73 4.81
CA GLY A 114 -2.52 -5.77 5.55
C GLY A 114 -1.86 -7.13 5.41
N ILE A 115 -2.20 -8.03 6.31
CA ILE A 115 -1.59 -9.34 6.41
C ILE A 115 -2.55 -10.34 7.05
N ILE A 116 -2.51 -11.58 6.57
CA ILE A 116 -3.25 -12.68 7.19
C ILE A 116 -2.33 -13.34 8.20
N ILE A 117 -2.80 -13.44 9.45
CA ILE A 117 -2.02 -14.00 10.55
C ILE A 117 -2.92 -14.80 11.48
N SER A 118 -2.60 -16.07 11.71
CA SER A 118 -3.43 -16.97 12.53
C SER A 118 -4.90 -17.00 12.09
N ASP A 119 -5.13 -17.12 10.77
CA ASP A 119 -6.45 -17.19 10.14
C ASP A 119 -7.37 -15.99 10.38
N VAL A 120 -6.78 -14.81 10.65
CA VAL A 120 -7.49 -13.52 10.62
C VAL A 120 -6.76 -12.56 9.70
N LEU A 121 -7.52 -11.70 9.01
CA LEU A 121 -6.96 -10.60 8.23
C LEU A 121 -6.80 -9.39 9.13
N ILE A 122 -5.57 -8.86 9.23
CA ILE A 122 -5.28 -7.60 9.90
C ILE A 122 -4.93 -6.55 8.85
N ILE A 123 -5.68 -5.44 8.82
CA ILE A 123 -5.39 -4.27 7.99
C ILE A 123 -4.84 -3.18 8.90
N PHE A 124 -3.78 -2.52 8.45
CA PHE A 124 -3.19 -1.37 9.11
C PHE A 124 -3.55 -0.11 8.34
N CYS A 125 -4.16 0.83 9.04
CA CYS A 125 -4.59 2.11 8.51
C CYS A 125 -3.71 3.21 9.05
N MET A 126 -3.33 4.15 8.18
CA MET A 126 -2.98 5.49 8.67
C MET A 126 -4.27 6.16 9.11
N ALA A 127 -4.32 6.63 10.36
CA ALA A 127 -5.37 7.51 10.84
C ALA A 127 -4.99 8.95 10.55
N VAL A 128 -5.87 9.72 9.92
CA VAL A 128 -5.55 11.03 9.33
C VAL A 128 -6.52 12.08 9.87
N ASN A 129 -5.99 13.22 10.31
CA ASN A 129 -6.80 14.38 10.67
C ASN A 129 -7.19 15.16 9.42
N LYS A 130 -8.43 15.64 9.39
CA LYS A 130 -8.90 16.58 8.39
C LYS A 130 -8.33 17.96 8.72
N THR A 131 -7.65 18.53 7.73
CA THR A 131 -7.06 19.87 7.81
C THR A 131 -7.79 20.80 6.86
N ASP A 132 -7.88 22.09 7.22
CA ASP A 132 -8.54 23.09 6.39
C ASP A 132 -7.82 23.32 5.06
N ASP A 133 -6.48 23.16 5.05
CA ASP A 133 -5.61 23.33 3.90
C ASP A 133 -5.35 22.03 3.12
N GLN A 134 -6.00 20.92 3.52
CA GLN A 134 -5.83 19.58 2.94
C GLN A 134 -4.39 19.02 3.04
N SER A 135 -3.56 19.58 3.94
CA SER A 135 -2.27 19.00 4.28
C SER A 135 -2.43 17.64 4.97
N ILE A 136 -1.48 16.74 4.74
CA ILE A 136 -1.48 15.41 5.36
C ILE A 136 -1.03 15.56 6.82
N ASP A 137 -1.95 15.30 7.75
CA ASP A 137 -1.66 15.19 9.18
C ASP A 137 -2.05 13.79 9.68
N ILE A 138 -1.05 12.94 9.89
CA ILE A 138 -1.26 11.58 10.38
C ILE A 138 -1.42 11.65 11.90
N ALA A 139 -2.57 11.25 12.41
CA ALA A 139 -2.85 11.19 13.85
C ALA A 139 -2.21 9.97 14.49
N GLY A 140 -2.25 8.81 13.84
CA GLY A 140 -1.75 7.56 14.40
C GLY A 140 -1.93 6.36 13.47
N THR A 141 -2.03 5.17 14.07
CA THR A 141 -2.28 3.92 13.36
C THR A 141 -3.48 3.21 13.96
N VAL A 142 -4.47 2.92 13.14
CA VAL A 142 -5.62 2.08 13.50
C VAL A 142 -5.45 0.73 12.83
N CYS A 143 -5.69 -0.34 13.57
CA CYS A 143 -5.74 -1.67 13.01
C CYS A 143 -7.18 -2.15 12.90
N ILE A 144 -7.48 -2.91 11.84
CA ILE A 144 -8.78 -3.54 11.60
C ILE A 144 -8.55 -5.05 11.56
N LYS A 145 -9.28 -5.81 12.38
CA LYS A 145 -9.22 -7.27 12.42
C LYS A 145 -10.50 -7.84 11.83
N ILE A 146 -10.37 -8.65 10.79
CA ILE A 146 -11.49 -9.27 10.07
C ILE A 146 -11.37 -10.79 10.19
N GLU A 147 -12.33 -11.41 10.87
CA GLU A 147 -12.29 -12.86 11.14
C GLU A 147 -12.84 -13.66 9.96
N ASN A 148 -13.93 -13.20 9.36
CA ASN A 148 -14.60 -13.85 8.24
C ASN A 148 -14.20 -13.23 6.88
N TYR A 149 -12.92 -12.89 6.71
CA TYR A 149 -12.40 -12.18 5.53
C TYR A 149 -12.60 -12.91 4.18
N LEU A 150 -13.02 -14.18 4.20
CA LEU A 150 -13.33 -14.97 3.00
C LEU A 150 -14.76 -14.80 2.49
N ASP A 151 -15.66 -14.25 3.31
CA ASP A 151 -17.07 -14.07 2.99
C ASP A 151 -17.27 -12.92 1.98
N ASP A 152 -18.53 -12.52 1.77
CA ASP A 152 -18.83 -11.27 1.08
C ASP A 152 -18.30 -10.09 1.91
N PRO A 153 -17.54 -9.14 1.32
CA PRO A 153 -17.03 -8.01 2.09
C PRO A 153 -18.10 -7.17 2.78
N MET A 154 -19.32 -7.10 2.24
CA MET A 154 -20.41 -6.38 2.88
C MET A 154 -20.92 -7.04 4.16
N GLU A 155 -20.55 -8.31 4.40
CA GLU A 155 -20.91 -9.11 5.57
C GLU A 155 -19.70 -9.36 6.49
N TRP A 156 -18.60 -8.63 6.30
CA TRP A 156 -17.43 -8.77 7.15
C TRP A 156 -17.71 -8.30 8.58
N ASN A 157 -17.44 -9.20 9.52
CA ASN A 157 -17.38 -8.92 10.95
C ASN A 157 -15.96 -8.46 11.29
N PHE A 158 -15.81 -7.19 11.67
CA PHE A 158 -14.52 -6.63 12.01
C PHE A 158 -14.55 -5.74 13.24
N ASP A 159 -13.43 -5.76 13.96
CA ASP A 159 -13.14 -4.86 15.07
C ASP A 159 -12.02 -3.90 14.68
N MET A 160 -12.05 -2.68 15.23
CA MET A 160 -10.99 -1.69 15.08
C MET A 160 -10.37 -1.37 16.43
N TRP A 161 -9.07 -1.07 16.45
CA TRP A 161 -8.40 -0.58 17.65
C TRP A 161 -7.24 0.35 17.32
N ASP A 162 -6.94 1.25 18.26
CA ASP A 162 -5.76 2.10 18.19
C ASP A 162 -4.49 1.30 18.52
N PHE A 163 -3.54 1.29 17.59
CA PHE A 163 -2.24 0.63 17.76
C PHE A 163 -1.27 1.47 18.61
N LYS A 164 -1.62 2.73 18.93
CA LYS A 164 -0.88 3.69 19.76
C LYS A 164 0.55 3.95 19.30
N PHE A 165 0.72 4.11 17.99
CA PHE A 165 1.99 4.53 17.40
C PHE A 165 1.80 5.85 16.65
N ASP A 166 2.29 6.93 17.26
CA ASP A 166 2.10 8.32 16.83
C ASP A 166 3.42 9.05 16.51
N ILE A 167 4.56 8.38 16.63
CA ILE A 167 5.88 8.96 16.30
C ILE A 167 6.31 8.67 14.86
N GLY A 168 5.47 8.01 14.08
CA GLY A 168 5.81 7.50 12.75
C GLY A 168 4.66 6.75 12.08
N ILE A 169 4.97 6.00 11.04
CA ILE A 169 4.05 5.04 10.42
C ILE A 169 4.69 3.64 10.58
N PRO A 170 4.08 2.73 11.34
CA PRO A 170 4.67 1.45 11.70
C PRO A 170 4.42 0.36 10.65
N HIS A 171 3.79 0.65 9.53
CA HIS A 171 3.29 -0.32 8.55
C HIS A 171 3.58 0.07 7.10
N ALA A 172 4.73 0.71 6.85
CA ALA A 172 5.14 1.05 5.49
C ALA A 172 5.24 -0.19 4.61
N ALA A 173 5.76 -1.29 5.16
CA ALA A 173 5.79 -2.59 4.50
C ALA A 173 5.79 -3.72 5.53
N LEU A 174 5.09 -4.84 5.24
CA LEU A 174 4.95 -5.96 6.16
C LEU A 174 5.57 -7.25 5.59
N TYR A 175 6.09 -8.11 6.47
CA TYR A 175 6.51 -9.48 6.16
C TYR A 175 6.21 -10.43 7.33
N LEU A 176 5.84 -11.67 7.04
CA LEU A 176 5.54 -12.68 8.06
C LEU A 176 6.47 -13.89 7.90
N ASP A 177 7.28 -14.19 8.91
CA ASP A 177 7.98 -15.48 9.00
C ASP A 177 7.18 -16.46 9.87
N ASN A 178 7.78 -17.53 10.41
CA ASN A 178 7.06 -18.48 11.28
C ASN A 178 6.73 -17.94 12.68
N LYS A 179 7.47 -16.95 13.20
CA LYS A 179 7.43 -16.49 14.61
C LYS A 179 7.04 -15.01 14.75
N TYR A 180 7.38 -14.19 13.77
CA TYR A 180 7.25 -12.74 13.81
C TYR A 180 6.61 -12.19 12.55
N MET A 181 5.85 -11.12 12.75
CA MET A 181 5.60 -10.14 11.73
C MET A 181 6.71 -9.08 11.82
N TYR A 182 7.38 -8.81 10.71
CA TYR A 182 8.30 -7.70 10.55
C TYR A 182 7.60 -6.55 9.87
N SER A 183 8.02 -5.35 10.21
CA SER A 183 7.53 -4.15 9.57
C SER A 183 8.63 -3.15 9.29
N PHE A 184 8.55 -2.51 8.13
CA PHE A 184 9.24 -1.26 7.89
C PHE A 184 8.44 -0.07 8.42
N LEU A 185 9.16 0.84 9.06
CA LEU A 185 8.61 2.01 9.71
C LEU A 185 9.23 3.28 9.16
N THR A 186 8.42 4.33 9.11
CA THR A 186 8.89 5.70 8.93
C THR A 186 8.83 6.44 10.26
N ASN A 187 9.68 7.46 10.41
CA ASN A 187 9.62 8.41 11.52
C ASN A 187 8.91 9.68 11.04
N ARG A 188 8.14 10.36 11.91
CA ARG A 188 7.56 11.67 11.60
C ARG A 188 8.61 12.79 11.56
N ASN A 189 9.77 12.61 12.17
CA ASN A 189 10.82 13.63 12.22
C ASN A 189 11.62 13.71 10.90
N PHE A 190 11.46 14.82 10.17
CA PHE A 190 12.11 15.14 8.89
C PHE A 190 13.65 15.09 8.87
N PHE A 191 14.32 15.05 10.02
CA PHE A 191 15.80 14.97 10.08
C PHE A 191 16.36 13.61 9.64
N LYS A 192 15.56 12.55 9.77
CA LYS A 192 15.94 11.18 9.42
C LYS A 192 15.00 10.67 8.34
N ASP A 193 15.54 10.50 7.15
CA ASP A 193 14.81 10.08 5.95
C ASP A 193 15.11 8.63 5.57
N GLY A 194 15.33 7.78 6.57
CA GLY A 194 15.51 6.35 6.39
C GLY A 194 14.29 5.53 6.83
N ILE A 195 14.23 4.31 6.29
CA ILE A 195 13.35 3.24 6.74
C ILE A 195 13.95 2.57 7.98
N PHE A 196 13.15 2.29 8.99
CA PHE A 196 13.53 1.49 10.16
C PHE A 196 12.87 0.11 10.10
N LEU A 197 13.42 -0.86 10.84
CA LEU A 197 12.86 -2.21 10.94
C LEU A 197 12.37 -2.49 12.36
N GLY A 198 11.16 -3.02 12.46
CA GLY A 198 10.61 -3.54 13.70
C GLY A 198 9.99 -4.92 13.54
N ARG A 199 9.62 -5.54 14.66
CA ARG A 199 8.93 -6.83 14.66
C ARG A 199 7.98 -6.99 15.84
N LEU A 200 6.95 -7.79 15.63
CA LEU A 200 5.97 -8.25 16.61
C LEU A 200 5.87 -9.77 16.58
N LYS A 201 5.65 -10.41 17.73
CA LYS A 201 5.33 -11.85 17.76
C LYS A 201 3.96 -12.06 17.12
N LYS A 202 3.75 -13.14 16.36
CA LYS A 202 2.44 -13.38 15.73
C LYS A 202 1.25 -13.39 16.70
N LEU A 203 1.47 -13.97 17.88
CA LEU A 203 0.45 -14.13 18.92
C LEU A 203 -0.08 -12.79 19.44
N PHE A 204 0.66 -11.70 19.24
CA PHE A 204 0.30 -10.36 19.66
C PHE A 204 -1.06 -9.91 19.09
N PHE A 205 -1.40 -10.33 17.87
CA PHE A 205 -2.66 -9.95 17.21
C PHE A 205 -3.88 -10.73 17.71
N LYS A 206 -3.70 -11.70 18.63
CA LYS A 206 -4.85 -12.39 19.25
C LYS A 206 -5.58 -11.54 20.29
N THR A 207 -4.93 -10.50 20.82
CA THR A 207 -5.45 -9.69 21.94
C THR A 207 -5.62 -8.22 21.58
N ASN A 208 -5.59 -7.86 20.29
CA ASN A 208 -5.66 -6.47 19.81
C ASN A 208 -4.67 -5.54 20.55
N GLY A 209 -3.41 -5.98 20.68
CA GLY A 209 -2.40 -5.23 21.44
C GLY A 209 -1.98 -3.92 20.77
N ASP A 210 -1.30 -3.06 21.54
CA ASP A 210 -0.67 -1.82 21.08
C ASP A 210 0.85 -1.94 20.89
N VAL A 211 1.48 -0.89 20.39
CA VAL A 211 2.91 -0.93 20.00
C VAL A 211 3.90 -1.34 21.10
N SER A 212 3.50 -1.43 22.37
CA SER A 212 4.35 -1.90 23.48
C SER A 212 4.99 -3.28 23.24
N GLY A 213 4.35 -4.13 22.44
CA GLY A 213 4.89 -5.44 22.06
C GLY A 213 6.02 -5.39 21.02
N MET A 214 6.19 -4.27 20.34
CA MET A 214 7.07 -4.11 19.19
C MET A 214 8.53 -3.98 19.64
N LYS A 215 9.43 -4.64 18.91
CA LYS A 215 10.88 -4.44 19.07
C LYS A 215 11.45 -3.86 17.79
N PHE A 216 12.44 -2.99 17.91
CA PHE A 216 13.08 -2.29 16.81
C PHE A 216 14.51 -2.79 16.62
N PHE A 217 15.00 -2.80 15.39
CA PHE A 217 16.35 -3.24 15.08
C PHE A 217 17.32 -2.05 15.13
N ASN A 218 18.43 -2.19 15.84
CA ASN A 218 19.47 -1.14 15.95
C ASN A 218 20.72 -1.43 15.12
N GLY A 219 20.61 -2.30 14.11
CA GLY A 219 21.74 -2.78 13.31
C GLY A 219 22.46 -4.00 13.89
N LYS A 220 22.25 -4.33 15.18
CA LYS A 220 22.91 -5.47 15.85
C LYS A 220 21.92 -6.38 16.59
N SER A 221 20.97 -5.81 17.29
CA SER A 221 20.01 -6.50 18.15
C SER A 221 18.62 -5.86 18.12
N TRP A 222 17.67 -6.53 18.77
CA TRP A 222 16.29 -6.05 18.91
C TRP A 222 16.14 -5.33 20.24
N ILE A 223 15.67 -4.09 20.19
CA ILE A 223 15.55 -3.17 21.33
C ILE A 223 14.12 -2.66 21.47
N GLU A 224 13.79 -2.03 22.58
CA GLU A 224 12.41 -1.60 22.89
C GLU A 224 12.12 -0.14 22.48
N LYS A 225 13.13 0.72 22.51
CA LYS A 225 12.97 2.15 22.23
C LYS A 225 13.23 2.45 20.76
N PHE A 226 12.21 2.94 20.05
CA PHE A 226 12.32 3.32 18.63
C PHE A 226 13.41 4.37 18.36
N SER A 227 13.62 5.32 19.28
CA SER A 227 14.64 6.37 19.15
C SER A 227 16.08 5.85 19.02
N ASN A 228 16.33 4.62 19.46
CA ASN A 228 17.63 3.95 19.38
C ASN A 228 17.74 3.02 18.17
N ALA A 229 16.72 2.96 17.30
CA ALA A 229 16.73 2.15 16.10
C ALA A 229 17.68 2.73 15.03
N GLN A 230 18.13 1.86 14.13
CA GLN A 230 19.00 2.23 13.02
C GLN A 230 18.24 2.14 11.69
N GLU A 231 18.49 3.12 10.81
CA GLU A 231 17.97 3.12 9.45
C GLU A 231 18.55 1.96 8.64
N CYS A 232 17.69 1.27 7.90
CA CYS A 232 18.05 0.15 7.03
C CYS A 232 18.54 0.64 5.67
N PHE A 233 17.85 1.63 5.08
CA PHE A 233 18.15 2.27 3.81
C PHE A 233 17.35 3.59 3.67
N TYR A 234 17.65 4.37 2.65
CA TYR A 234 17.00 5.65 2.30
C TYR A 234 16.74 5.71 0.78
N PRO A 235 15.77 6.51 0.29
CA PRO A 235 14.86 7.36 1.06
C PRO A 235 13.81 6.55 1.84
N SER A 236 13.13 7.22 2.77
CA SER A 236 11.95 6.71 3.46
C SER A 236 10.73 6.79 2.55
N CYS A 237 9.79 5.87 2.75
CA CYS A 237 8.49 5.89 2.08
C CYS A 237 7.43 5.31 3.01
N THR A 238 6.20 5.79 2.86
CA THR A 238 5.07 5.43 3.72
C THR A 238 4.37 4.16 3.27
N GLU A 239 4.64 3.69 2.05
CA GLU A 239 3.85 2.67 1.37
C GLU A 239 4.69 1.82 0.43
N SER A 240 4.94 0.58 0.83
CA SER A 240 5.76 -0.38 0.11
C SER A 240 5.38 -1.83 0.49
N ASN A 241 6.21 -2.80 0.10
CA ASN A 241 6.06 -4.22 0.43
C ASN A 241 7.43 -4.87 0.66
N ILE A 242 7.49 -5.81 1.60
CA ILE A 242 8.64 -6.69 1.76
C ILE A 242 8.30 -8.01 1.09
N TYR A 243 8.98 -8.30 -0.01
CA TYR A 243 8.80 -9.53 -0.78
C TYR A 243 10.03 -10.42 -0.60
N PHE A 244 9.83 -11.67 -0.16
CA PHE A 244 10.90 -12.66 -0.14
C PHE A 244 10.79 -13.56 -1.37
N ASP A 245 11.76 -13.45 -2.28
CA ASP A 245 11.83 -14.27 -3.47
C ASP A 245 12.55 -15.59 -3.16
N LYS A 246 11.83 -16.71 -3.28
CA LYS A 246 12.35 -18.04 -3.01
C LYS A 246 13.41 -18.49 -4.01
N LYS A 247 13.39 -17.96 -5.24
CA LYS A 247 14.31 -18.36 -6.31
C LYS A 247 15.71 -17.79 -6.06
N THR A 248 15.78 -16.51 -5.70
CA THR A 248 17.05 -15.83 -5.39
C THR A 248 17.45 -15.92 -3.92
N ASN A 249 16.53 -16.32 -3.02
CA ASN A 249 16.72 -16.29 -1.57
C ASN A 249 17.04 -14.88 -1.05
N LEU A 250 16.42 -13.87 -1.66
CA LEU A 250 16.58 -12.46 -1.32
C LEU A 250 15.25 -11.84 -0.90
N PHE A 251 15.35 -10.89 0.02
CA PHE A 251 14.29 -9.93 0.28
C PHE A 251 14.40 -8.77 -0.71
N PHE A 252 13.27 -8.31 -1.22
CA PHE A 252 13.13 -7.13 -2.06
C PHE A 252 12.11 -6.17 -1.45
N THR A 253 12.33 -4.88 -1.64
CA THR A 253 11.38 -3.81 -1.33
C THR A 253 11.59 -2.66 -2.29
N THR A 254 10.55 -1.88 -2.50
CA THR A 254 10.59 -0.62 -3.25
C THR A 254 10.73 0.57 -2.29
N THR A 255 11.31 1.66 -2.77
CA THR A 255 11.27 2.97 -2.12
C THR A 255 11.25 4.08 -3.17
N TYR A 256 10.97 5.32 -2.78
CA TYR A 256 10.80 6.45 -3.68
C TYR A 256 10.83 7.79 -2.95
N ARG A 257 10.93 8.87 -3.73
CA ARG A 257 10.45 10.21 -3.34
C ARG A 257 9.34 10.62 -4.30
N PRO A 258 8.21 11.16 -3.82
CA PRO A 258 7.06 11.42 -4.69
C PRO A 258 7.35 12.23 -5.95
N GLN A 259 8.12 13.31 -5.83
CA GLN A 259 8.38 14.24 -6.93
C GLN A 259 9.46 13.77 -7.91
N ASP A 260 10.29 12.80 -7.51
CA ASP A 260 11.34 12.27 -8.38
C ASP A 260 10.73 11.46 -9.54
N ASN A 261 9.53 10.90 -9.35
CA ASN A 261 8.84 10.07 -10.34
C ASN A 261 9.64 8.82 -10.77
N GLU A 262 10.38 8.24 -9.83
CA GLU A 262 11.25 7.07 -10.06
C GLU A 262 10.89 5.92 -9.11
N ILE A 263 10.85 4.69 -9.65
CA ILE A 263 10.78 3.49 -8.83
C ILE A 263 12.19 3.05 -8.45
N LEU A 264 12.47 3.02 -7.15
CA LEU A 264 13.73 2.51 -6.62
C LEU A 264 13.55 1.11 -6.03
N LEU A 265 14.50 0.21 -6.29
CA LEU A 265 14.52 -1.15 -5.77
C LEU A 265 15.74 -1.35 -4.85
N THR A 266 15.53 -2.00 -3.71
CA THR A 266 16.59 -2.48 -2.82
C THR A 266 16.33 -3.91 -2.36
N TRP A 267 17.39 -4.60 -1.97
CA TRP A 267 17.37 -6.00 -1.57
C TRP A 267 18.36 -6.34 -0.46
N ALA A 268 18.12 -7.45 0.22
CA ALA A 268 18.99 -8.01 1.24
C ALA A 268 18.88 -9.53 1.32
N GLU A 269 19.94 -10.22 1.75
CA GLU A 269 19.93 -11.67 2.02
C GLU A 269 19.17 -12.01 3.31
N ARG A 270 19.01 -11.03 4.21
CA ARG A 270 18.32 -11.17 5.49
C ARG A 270 17.40 -9.97 5.70
N ILE A 271 16.26 -10.17 6.34
CA ILE A 271 15.33 -9.09 6.69
C ILE A 271 16.00 -7.96 7.49
N THR A 272 16.98 -8.30 8.34
CA THR A 272 17.79 -7.38 9.14
C THR A 272 18.87 -6.65 8.36
N GLY A 273 18.98 -6.89 7.05
CA GLY A 273 20.03 -6.35 6.21
C GLY A 273 21.40 -7.03 6.39
N PRO A 274 22.49 -6.38 5.94
CA PRO A 274 22.48 -5.03 5.36
C PRO A 274 21.67 -4.97 4.06
N TRP A 275 20.85 -3.93 3.93
CA TRP A 275 20.11 -3.65 2.70
C TRP A 275 21.02 -2.92 1.73
N ASN A 276 20.93 -3.27 0.45
CA ASN A 276 21.71 -2.61 -0.60
C ASN A 276 21.25 -1.16 -0.76
N ARG A 277 22.13 -0.31 -1.31
CA ARG A 277 21.71 1.03 -1.73
C ARG A 277 20.60 0.90 -2.78
N PRO A 278 19.45 1.58 -2.63
CA PRO A 278 18.42 1.53 -3.65
C PRO A 278 18.92 2.03 -5.00
N ILE A 279 18.52 1.34 -6.07
CA ILE A 279 18.83 1.72 -7.45
C ILE A 279 17.55 2.08 -8.18
N LYS A 280 17.61 3.06 -9.09
CA LYS A 280 16.51 3.35 -9.99
C LYS A 280 16.31 2.19 -10.97
N ILE A 281 15.08 1.72 -11.07
CA ILE A 281 14.70 0.65 -12.00
C ILE A 281 13.71 1.10 -13.07
N PHE A 282 12.95 2.16 -12.83
CA PHE A 282 11.91 2.63 -13.74
C PHE A 282 11.64 4.12 -13.54
N GLU A 283 11.32 4.81 -14.62
CA GLU A 283 10.88 6.21 -14.62
C GLU A 283 9.39 6.25 -14.99
N VAL A 284 8.59 6.91 -14.16
CA VAL A 284 7.13 6.92 -14.25
C VAL A 284 6.70 7.83 -15.41
N PRO A 285 6.10 7.28 -16.49
CA PRO A 285 5.86 8.04 -17.72
C PRO A 285 4.82 9.16 -17.57
N GLU A 286 3.92 9.04 -16.58
CA GLU A 286 2.92 10.05 -16.23
C GLU A 286 3.55 11.37 -15.74
N SER A 287 4.85 11.42 -15.47
CA SER A 287 5.56 12.68 -15.20
C SER A 287 5.60 13.63 -16.41
N ASN A 288 5.39 13.13 -17.63
CA ASN A 288 5.45 13.88 -18.88
C ASN A 288 4.11 14.55 -19.28
N LYS A 289 3.14 14.61 -18.36
CA LYS A 289 1.85 15.28 -18.60
C LYS A 289 2.04 16.80 -18.66
N SER A 290 1.05 17.51 -19.20
CA SER A 290 1.07 18.98 -19.28
C SER A 290 1.01 19.68 -17.91
N PHE A 291 0.65 18.94 -16.86
CA PHE A 291 0.60 19.36 -15.47
C PHE A 291 1.57 18.54 -14.61
N LYS A 292 1.94 19.07 -13.44
CA LYS A 292 2.90 18.41 -12.55
C LYS A 292 2.28 17.15 -11.94
N VAL A 293 2.96 16.03 -12.08
CA VAL A 293 2.59 14.74 -11.49
C VAL A 293 3.65 14.29 -10.49
N HIS A 294 3.20 13.63 -9.42
CA HIS A 294 4.07 12.91 -8.49
C HIS A 294 3.62 11.44 -8.41
N SER A 295 4.54 10.54 -8.07
CA SER A 295 4.30 9.09 -8.03
C SER A 295 4.65 8.49 -6.67
N TYR A 296 3.85 7.56 -6.17
CA TYR A 296 3.98 7.02 -4.81
C TYR A 296 3.37 5.63 -4.71
N ALA A 297 3.28 5.08 -3.48
CA ALA A 297 2.68 3.77 -3.18
C ALA A 297 3.22 2.65 -4.09
N MET A 298 4.55 2.56 -4.18
CA MET A 298 5.20 1.59 -5.06
C MET A 298 5.27 0.24 -4.38
N ARG A 299 4.66 -0.79 -4.96
CA ARG A 299 4.34 -2.03 -4.22
C ARG A 299 4.64 -3.28 -5.02
N ILE A 300 5.47 -4.16 -4.47
CA ILE A 300 5.71 -5.49 -5.03
C ILE A 300 4.54 -6.41 -4.67
N HIS A 301 3.85 -6.95 -5.68
CA HIS A 301 2.77 -7.91 -5.49
C HIS A 301 3.31 -9.34 -5.51
N GLY A 302 3.74 -9.85 -4.36
CA GLY A 302 4.42 -11.15 -4.26
C GLY A 302 3.68 -12.31 -4.94
N TRP A 303 2.35 -12.38 -4.82
CA TRP A 303 1.56 -13.43 -5.46
C TRP A 303 1.53 -13.37 -7.00
N LEU A 304 1.66 -12.17 -7.59
CA LEU A 304 1.87 -12.01 -9.03
C LEU A 304 3.32 -12.31 -9.38
N SER A 305 4.25 -11.87 -8.54
CA SER A 305 5.67 -12.03 -8.79
C SER A 305 6.09 -13.49 -8.83
N ASP A 306 5.63 -14.27 -7.85
CA ASP A 306 5.80 -15.73 -7.78
C ASP A 306 5.27 -16.42 -9.05
N LYS A 307 4.08 -16.00 -9.52
CA LYS A 307 3.41 -16.62 -10.66
C LYS A 307 4.12 -16.33 -12.00
N ASN A 308 4.73 -15.17 -12.13
CA ASN A 308 5.34 -14.70 -13.37
C ASN A 308 6.86 -14.88 -13.41
N GLU A 309 7.47 -15.32 -12.29
CA GLU A 309 8.93 -15.36 -12.09
C GLU A 309 9.62 -14.02 -12.36
N ARG A 310 8.95 -12.92 -12.01
CA ARG A 310 9.33 -11.53 -12.30
C ARG A 310 8.78 -10.66 -11.19
N LEU A 311 9.43 -9.56 -10.81
CA LEU A 311 8.78 -8.64 -9.88
C LEU A 311 7.66 -7.89 -10.61
N ILE A 312 6.44 -7.97 -10.09
CA ILE A 312 5.31 -7.16 -10.56
C ILE A 312 5.07 -6.07 -9.53
N ILE A 313 5.27 -4.82 -9.94
CA ILE A 313 5.27 -3.65 -9.06
C ILE A 313 4.14 -2.73 -9.51
N SER A 314 3.22 -2.36 -8.61
CA SER A 314 2.31 -1.23 -8.87
C SER A 314 2.92 0.09 -8.41
N TYR A 315 2.39 1.18 -8.92
CA TYR A 315 2.58 2.53 -8.40
C TYR A 315 1.29 3.34 -8.59
N ALA A 316 1.12 4.35 -7.75
CA ALA A 316 0.09 5.37 -7.88
C ALA A 316 0.70 6.68 -8.42
N THR A 317 -0.14 7.49 -9.05
CA THR A 317 0.22 8.83 -9.54
C THR A 317 -0.88 9.81 -9.21
N ASN A 318 -0.52 11.04 -8.92
CA ASN A 318 -1.49 12.11 -8.69
C ASN A 318 -0.96 13.45 -9.21
N GLU A 319 -1.86 14.39 -9.46
CA GLU A 319 -1.50 15.78 -9.71
C GLU A 319 -0.83 16.38 -8.46
N PHE A 320 0.27 17.11 -8.66
CA PHE A 320 0.95 17.79 -7.58
C PHE A 320 0.32 19.15 -7.29
N GLY A 321 -0.27 19.30 -6.11
CA GLY A 321 -0.85 20.56 -5.63
C GLY A 321 -2.26 20.86 -6.16
N GLY A 322 -2.98 19.87 -6.68
CA GLY A 322 -4.33 20.02 -7.19
C GLY A 322 -4.98 18.68 -7.57
N MET A 323 -6.20 18.74 -8.09
CA MET A 323 -6.93 17.57 -8.63
C MET A 323 -7.73 17.89 -9.90
N ASP A 324 -7.75 19.15 -10.35
CA ASP A 324 -8.58 19.59 -11.47
C ASP A 324 -8.18 18.89 -12.77
N ASN A 325 -6.88 18.67 -12.97
CA ASN A 325 -6.40 18.02 -14.18
C ASN A 325 -6.79 16.54 -14.24
N LEU A 326 -7.09 15.90 -13.10
CA LEU A 326 -7.63 14.53 -13.05
C LEU A 326 -9.03 14.41 -13.68
N LEU A 327 -9.76 15.53 -13.78
CA LEU A 327 -11.09 15.60 -14.40
C LEU A 327 -11.03 15.90 -15.92
N THR A 328 -9.83 16.04 -16.48
CA THR A 328 -9.61 16.28 -17.91
C THR A 328 -9.35 14.97 -18.67
N PRO A 329 -9.40 14.98 -20.02
CA PRO A 329 -8.99 13.82 -20.80
C PRO A 329 -7.55 13.38 -20.60
N GLU A 330 -6.64 14.32 -20.36
CA GLU A 330 -5.23 14.01 -20.15
C GLU A 330 -4.97 13.30 -18.81
N GLY A 331 -5.77 13.66 -17.78
CA GLY A 331 -5.70 13.09 -16.42
C GLY A 331 -6.43 11.77 -16.23
N MET A 332 -7.10 11.22 -17.26
CA MET A 332 -7.76 9.91 -17.15
C MET A 332 -6.80 8.77 -16.78
N ASP A 333 -5.55 8.86 -17.21
CA ASP A 333 -4.54 7.84 -16.93
C ASP A 333 -3.76 8.10 -15.64
N VAL A 334 -4.04 9.21 -14.95
CA VAL A 334 -3.50 9.57 -13.64
C VAL A 334 -4.52 9.21 -12.55
N TYR A 335 -4.05 8.95 -11.33
CA TYR A 335 -4.89 8.59 -10.19
C TYR A 335 -5.63 7.27 -10.36
N ARG A 336 -4.91 6.29 -10.93
CA ARG A 336 -5.29 4.88 -10.94
C ARG A 336 -4.02 4.02 -10.94
N PRO A 337 -4.06 2.80 -10.38
CA PRO A 337 -2.87 1.95 -10.30
C PRO A 337 -2.35 1.58 -11.68
N LYS A 338 -1.02 1.65 -11.84
CA LYS A 338 -0.29 1.18 -13.02
C LYS A 338 0.80 0.20 -12.59
N PHE A 339 1.22 -0.66 -13.52
CA PHE A 339 2.10 -1.78 -13.19
C PHE A 339 3.36 -1.82 -14.05
N VAL A 340 4.45 -2.29 -13.45
CA VAL A 340 5.75 -2.55 -14.08
C VAL A 340 6.15 -3.98 -13.81
N GLU A 341 6.73 -4.62 -14.82
CA GLU A 341 7.34 -5.94 -14.73
C GLU A 341 8.87 -5.80 -14.79
N VAL A 342 9.56 -6.37 -13.80
CA VAL A 342 11.02 -6.43 -13.71
C VAL A 342 11.46 -7.88 -13.83
N LYS A 343 12.30 -8.17 -14.83
CA LYS A 343 12.95 -9.47 -14.95
C LYS A 343 14.37 -9.37 -14.40
N LEU A 344 14.66 -10.18 -13.39
CA LEU A 344 16.02 -10.38 -12.87
C LEU A 344 16.69 -11.51 -13.67
N LYS A 345 18.02 -11.46 -13.80
CA LYS A 345 18.79 -12.53 -14.45
C LYS A 345 18.94 -13.78 -13.58
#